data_AF-A0A380K0M5-F1
#
_entry.id   AF-A0A380K0M5-F1
#
_cell.length_a   1.000
_cell.length_b   1.000
_cell.length_c   1.000
_cell.angle_alpha   90.00
_cell.angle_beta   90.00
_cell.angle_gamma   90.00
#
_symmetry.space_group_name_H-M   'P 1'
#
loop_
_entity.id
_entity.type
_entity.pdbx_description
1 polymer ?
#
loop_
_entity_poly.entity_id
_entity_poly.type
_entity_poly.pdbx_seq_one_letter_code
_entity_poly.pdbx_strand_id
1 'polypeptide(L)' 'MKKIGMVVAVEIQSVMRKYADKLKRGDVRGFKVYSVTFDDEILYITQSGAGEIRAAACT' A
#
# COMPACT_ATOMS: atom_id res chain seq x y z
N MET A 1 10.89 6.79 -13.75
CA MET A 1 10.32 5.90 -12.71
C MET A 1 9.03 6.49 -12.16
N LYS A 2 7.89 5.88 -12.50
CA LYS A 2 6.56 6.35 -12.07
C LYS A 2 6.23 5.81 -10.67
N LYS A 3 5.58 6.62 -9.84
CA LYS A 3 5.14 6.23 -8.49
C LYS A 3 3.62 6.14 -8.45
N ILE A 4 3.09 5.02 -7.98
CA ILE A 4 1.66 4.73 -7.91
C ILE A 4 1.29 4.44 -6.45
N GLY A 5 0.21 5.03 -5.95
CA GLY A 5 -0.33 4.76 -4.62
C GLY A 5 -1.61 3.94 -4.69
N MET A 6 -1.73 2.93 -3.84
CA MET A 6 -2.94 2.14 -3.64
C MET A 6 -3.30 2.15 -2.16
N VAL A 7 -4.41 2.81 -1.83
CA VAL A 7 -4.98 2.85 -0.49
C VAL A 7 -6.09 1.80 -0.41
N VAL A 8 -6.00 0.90 0.56
CA VAL A 8 -6.92 -0.22 0.72
C VAL A 8 -7.61 -0.12 2.07
N ALA A 9 -8.94 -0.11 2.11
CA ALA A 9 -9.68 -0.08 3.37
C ALA A 9 -9.70 -1.46 4.05
N VAL A 10 -10.42 -2.42 3.46
CA VAL A 10 -10.71 -3.74 4.07
C VAL A 10 -9.99 -4.90 3.38
N GLU A 11 -9.79 -4.85 2.07
CA GLU A 11 -9.31 -5.98 1.25
C GLU A 11 -7.77 -6.15 1.19
N ILE A 12 -7.04 -5.74 2.24
CA ILE A 12 -5.57 -5.75 2.19
C ILE A 12 -5.00 -7.16 2.00
N GLN A 13 -5.64 -8.19 2.56
CA GLN A 13 -5.15 -9.56 2.46
C GLN A 13 -5.14 -10.07 1.01
N SER A 14 -6.18 -9.73 0.25
CA SER A 14 -6.28 -10.07 -1.18
C SER A 14 -5.17 -9.40 -1.99
N VAL A 15 -4.86 -8.15 -1.66
CA VAL A 15 -3.73 -7.42 -2.27
C VAL A 15 -2.39 -8.04 -1.89
N MET A 16 -2.16 -8.35 -0.61
CA MET A 16 -0.90 -8.95 -0.16
C MET A 16 -0.65 -10.31 -0.82
N ARG A 17 -1.68 -11.15 -0.98
CA ARG A 17 -1.57 -12.43 -1.69
C ARG A 17 -1.13 -12.26 -3.15
N LYS A 18 -1.63 -11.25 -3.84
CA LYS A 18 -1.27 -10.98 -5.24
C LYS A 18 0.21 -10.62 -5.43
N TYR A 19 0.82 -9.99 -4.43
CA TYR A 19 2.18 -9.44 -4.54
C TYR A 19 3.20 -10.10 -3.61
N ALA A 20 2.84 -11.19 -2.94
CA ALA A 20 3.55 -11.78 -1.79
C ALA A 20 5.09 -11.78 -1.93
N ASP A 21 5.61 -12.30 -3.04
CA ASP A 21 7.06 -12.48 -3.24
C ASP A 21 7.85 -11.20 -3.54
N LYS A 22 7.14 -10.08 -3.79
CA LYS A 22 7.72 -8.82 -4.23
C LYS A 22 7.53 -7.67 -3.24
N LEU A 23 6.90 -7.94 -2.11
CA LEU A 23 6.59 -6.92 -1.11
C LEU A 23 7.81 -6.58 -0.25
N LYS A 24 8.20 -5.31 -0.27
CA LYS A 24 9.08 -4.74 0.76
C LYS A 24 8.24 -3.91 1.72
N ARG A 25 8.40 -4.14 3.03
CA ARG A 25 7.65 -3.42 4.07
C ARG A 25 8.47 -2.26 4.63
N GLY A 26 7.79 -1.14 4.88
CA GLY A 26 8.30 0.00 5.64
C GLY A 26 7.25 0.53 6.61
N ASP A 27 7.68 1.48 7.44
CA ASP A 27 6.80 2.27 8.30
C ASP A 27 6.95 3.74 7.92
N VAL A 28 5.83 4.41 7.68
CA VAL A 28 5.80 5.83 7.32
C VAL A 28 4.73 6.50 8.17
N ARG A 29 5.16 7.36 9.10
CA ARG A 29 4.25 8.13 9.97
C ARG A 29 3.21 7.26 10.69
N GLY A 30 3.58 6.04 11.08
CA GLY A 30 2.71 5.09 11.77
C GLY A 30 1.85 4.22 10.84
N PHE A 31 1.98 4.37 9.52
CA PHE A 31 1.34 3.50 8.54
C PHE A 31 2.31 2.43 8.05
N LYS A 32 1.80 1.18 7.98
CA LYS A 32 2.48 0.09 7.30
C LYS A 32 2.34 0.28 5.80
N VAL A 33 3.43 0.69 5.15
CA VAL A 33 3.48 0.87 3.71
C VAL A 33 4.28 -0.28 3.10
N TYR A 34 3.72 -0.91 2.08
CA TYR A 34 4.38 -1.94 1.30
C TYR A 34 4.72 -1.38 -0.07
N SER A 35 5.88 -1.73 -0.60
CA SER A 35 6.27 -1.34 -1.96
C SER A 35 6.51 -2.56 -2.83
N VAL A 36 6.09 -2.47 -4.09
CA VAL A 36 6.38 -3.44 -5.15
C VAL A 36 7.03 -2.68 -6.30
N THR A 37 8.22 -3.10 -6.71
CA THR A 37 8.90 -2.56 -7.89
C THR A 37 8.55 -3.41 -9.11
N PHE A 38 8.08 -2.75 -10.16
CA PHE A 38 7.95 -3.27 -11.52
C PHE A 38 8.92 -2.47 -12.40
N ASP A 39 9.46 -3.05 -13.46
CA ASP A 39 10.38 -2.44 -14.44
C ASP A 39 10.73 -0.95 -14.18
N ASP A 40 9.88 -0.02 -14.64
CA ASP A 40 10.02 1.44 -14.45
C ASP A 40 8.99 2.07 -13.49
N GLU A 41 8.28 1.27 -12.70
CA GLU A 41 7.22 1.71 -11.80
C GLU A 41 7.39 1.19 -10.36
N ILE A 42 7.01 2.00 -9.38
CA ILE A 42 6.89 1.55 -7.98
C ILE A 42 5.47 1.76 -7.50
N LEU A 43 4.88 0.68 -6.98
CA LEU A 43 3.57 0.68 -6.36
C LEU A 43 3.73 0.69 -4.85
N TYR A 44 3.19 1.71 -4.20
CA TYR A 44 3.06 1.80 -2.76
C TYR A 44 1.65 1.40 -2.35
N ILE A 45 1.56 0.51 -1.36
CA ILE A 45 0.32 -0.09 -0.89
C ILE A 45 0.23 0.18 0.60
N THR A 46 -0.89 0.73 1.05
CA THR A 46 -1.13 0.97 2.46
C THR A 46 -2.56 0.58 2.82
N GLN A 47 -2.76 0.14 4.06
CA GLN A 47 -4.08 -0.14 4.58
C GLN A 47 -4.55 1.04 5.43
N SER A 48 -5.62 1.71 5.00
CA SER A 48 -6.25 2.79 5.77
C SER A 48 -7.19 2.27 6.86
N GLY A 49 -7.82 1.12 6.64
CA GLY A 49 -9.00 0.68 7.40
C GLY A 49 -10.28 1.36 6.91
N ALA A 50 -11.43 0.95 7.46
CA ALA A 50 -12.73 1.49 7.06
C ALA A 50 -12.95 2.92 7.60
N GLY A 51 -13.50 3.80 6.76
CA GLY A 51 -13.92 5.16 7.13
C GLY A 51 -13.15 6.27 6.43
N GLU A 52 -13.84 7.36 6.13
CA GLU A 52 -13.32 8.49 5.35
C GLU A 52 -12.14 9.18 6.03
N ILE A 53 -12.23 9.46 7.33
CA ILE A 53 -11.15 10.10 8.10
C ILE A 53 -9.86 9.28 8.05
N ARG A 54 -9.99 7.95 8.15
CA ARG A 54 -8.84 7.04 8.09
C ARG A 54 -8.24 6.98 6.69
N ALA A 55 -9.08 6.97 5.66
CA ALA A 55 -8.64 7.03 4.27
C ALA A 55 -7.88 8.32 3.99
N ALA A 56 -8.43 9.47 4.41
CA ALA A 56 -7.82 10.78 4.25
C ALA A 56 -6.47 10.90 4.97
N ALA A 57 -6.35 10.37 6.19
CA ALA A 57 -5.09 10.37 6.93
C ALA A 57 -4.00 9.48 6.32
N CYS A 58 -4.40 8.52 5.47
CA CYS A 58 -3.51 7.54 4.86
C CYS A 58 -2.95 7.99 3.49
N THR A 59 -3.64 8.91 2.82
CA THR A 59 -3.18 9.64 1.62
C THR A 59 -2.17 10.73 1.97
#